data_AF-A0A1M4TZL6-F1
#
_entry.id   AF-A0A1M4TZL6-F1
#
_cell.length_a   1.000
_cell.length_b   1.000
_cell.length_c   1.000
_cell.angle_alpha   90.00
_cell.angle_beta   90.00
_cell.angle_gamma   90.00
#
_symmetry.space_group_name_H-M   'P 1'
#
loop_
_entity.id
_entity.type
_entity.pdbx_description
1 polymer ?
#
loop_
_entity_poly.entity_id
_entity_poly.type
_entity_poly.pdbx_seq_one_letter_code
_entity_poly.pdbx_strand_id
1 'polypeptide(L)'
;MPEYKAFVGFNFEIQIRTIIQDSWSVLDHKIKYKKSIPNFLRRRINTLAALFELADREFKEIRLATEAEIEKAKSEETEDSHTLPEGQVGPTKLLKNGRLNAFGFLKIAKHFFKDYEFEDFKVDGFTEEIVAIEPEITRTDFNEYMKATISKVKQYQIYFESQGESKESLNPFTIIRHCLYLNDKEKYSSFLTNVSKEAFDKWLSENDG
;
A
#
# COMPACT_ATOMS: atom_id res chain seq x y z
N MET A 1 -14.12 -7.17 39.91
CA MET A 1 -15.40 -7.14 39.18
C MET A 1 -16.31 -8.26 39.69
N PRO A 2 -17.39 -7.97 40.44
CA PRO A 2 -18.23 -8.97 41.13
C PRO A 2 -19.08 -9.86 40.21
N GLU A 3 -19.33 -9.37 39.00
CA GLU A 3 -20.18 -9.91 37.94
C GLU A 3 -19.63 -11.20 37.30
N TYR A 4 -18.32 -11.48 37.44
CA TYR A 4 -17.72 -12.72 36.94
C TYR A 4 -17.68 -13.86 37.96
N LYS A 5 -18.20 -13.65 39.19
CA LYS A 5 -18.25 -14.71 40.23
C LYS A 5 -19.05 -15.94 39.79
N ALA A 6 -20.03 -15.77 38.91
CA ALA A 6 -20.83 -16.87 38.37
C ALA A 6 -20.04 -17.83 37.45
N PHE A 7 -18.90 -17.39 36.89
CA PHE A 7 -18.13 -18.16 35.91
C PHE A 7 -16.91 -18.89 36.50
N VAL A 8 -16.62 -18.70 37.79
CA VAL A 8 -15.41 -19.22 38.48
C VAL A 8 -15.29 -20.75 38.44
N GLY A 9 -16.40 -21.47 38.29
CA GLY A 9 -16.43 -22.93 38.21
C GLY A 9 -16.48 -23.53 36.80
N PHE A 10 -16.46 -22.72 35.74
CA PHE A 10 -16.57 -23.20 34.36
C PHE A 10 -15.20 -23.40 33.73
N ASN A 11 -15.02 -24.56 33.09
CA ASN A 11 -13.89 -24.83 32.22
C ASN A 11 -14.25 -24.46 30.79
N PHE A 12 -13.33 -23.82 30.08
CA PHE A 12 -13.47 -23.53 28.66
C PHE A 12 -12.19 -23.91 27.91
N GLU A 13 -12.35 -24.21 26.62
CA GLU A 13 -11.24 -24.51 25.72
C GLU A 13 -11.09 -23.36 24.71
N ILE A 14 -9.88 -22.83 24.57
CA ILE A 14 -9.54 -21.87 23.52
C ILE A 14 -8.77 -22.62 22.44
N GLN A 15 -9.30 -22.61 21.22
CA GLN A 15 -8.63 -23.17 20.06
C GLN A 15 -8.23 -22.04 19.11
N ILE A 16 -6.95 -22.00 18.75
CA ILE A 16 -6.41 -21.08 17.76
C ILE A 16 -6.17 -21.88 16.48
N ARG A 17 -6.80 -21.46 15.38
CA ARG A 17 -6.76 -22.16 14.10
C ARG A 17 -6.64 -21.15 12.96
N THR A 18 -5.99 -21.53 11.87
CA THR A 18 -6.06 -20.77 10.63
C THR A 18 -7.41 -20.98 9.94
N ILE A 19 -7.78 -20.10 9.01
CA ILE A 19 -9.04 -20.23 8.23
C ILE A 19 -9.06 -21.57 7.47
N ILE A 20 -7.91 -22.03 7.01
CA ILE A 20 -7.74 -23.30 6.28
C ILE A 20 -7.98 -24.48 7.22
N GLN A 21 -7.39 -24.46 8.41
CA GLN A 21 -7.59 -25.49 9.43
C GLN A 21 -9.05 -25.57 9.90
N ASP A 22 -9.70 -24.42 10.10
CA ASP A 22 -11.11 -24.36 10.47
C ASP A 22 -12.01 -24.93 9.37
N SER A 23 -11.78 -24.50 8.12
CA SER A 23 -12.48 -25.02 6.95
C SER A 23 -12.33 -26.54 6.81
N TRP A 24 -11.11 -27.07 7.02
CA TRP A 24 -10.87 -28.51 7.01
C TRP A 24 -11.61 -29.22 8.15
N SER A 25 -11.63 -28.68 9.36
CA SER A 25 -12.33 -29.28 10.50
C SER A 25 -13.83 -29.43 10.26
N VAL A 26 -14.47 -28.46 9.61
CA VAL A 26 -15.90 -28.52 9.25
C VAL A 26 -16.15 -29.61 8.20
N LEU A 27 -15.27 -29.71 7.19
CA LEU A 27 -15.37 -30.72 6.14
C LEU A 27 -15.11 -32.13 6.68
N ASP A 28 -14.06 -32.32 7.47
CA ASP A 28 -13.69 -33.60 8.08
C ASP A 28 -14.82 -34.14 8.97
N HIS A 29 -15.45 -33.29 9.79
CA HIS A 29 -16.61 -33.67 10.59
C HIS A 29 -17.78 -34.14 9.71
N LYS A 30 -18.12 -33.40 8.64
CA LYS A 30 -19.18 -33.79 7.68
C LYS A 30 -18.88 -35.12 6.98
N ILE A 31 -17.61 -35.36 6.66
CA ILE A 31 -17.15 -36.57 5.96
C ILE A 31 -17.16 -37.79 6.91
N LYS A 32 -16.67 -37.64 8.14
CA LYS A 32 -16.62 -38.68 9.17
C LYS A 32 -17.99 -39.05 9.74
N TYR A 33 -18.97 -38.15 9.68
CA TYR A 33 -20.34 -38.42 10.14
C TYR A 33 -21.01 -39.59 9.39
N LYS A 34 -20.61 -39.91 8.15
CA LYS A 34 -21.07 -41.10 7.43
C LYS A 34 -20.21 -42.32 7.84
N LYS A 35 -20.77 -43.16 8.72
CA LYS A 35 -20.14 -44.27 9.50
C LYS A 35 -19.33 -45.36 8.76
N SER A 36 -19.07 -45.26 7.46
CA SER A 36 -18.11 -46.15 6.79
C SER A 36 -17.54 -45.50 5.53
N ILE A 37 -16.45 -44.75 5.67
CA ILE A 37 -15.73 -44.19 4.52
C ILE A 37 -14.99 -45.34 3.81
N PRO A 38 -15.32 -45.66 2.54
CA PRO A 38 -14.58 -46.62 1.74
C PRO A 38 -13.08 -46.28 1.64
N ASN A 39 -12.22 -47.28 1.58
CA ASN A 39 -10.77 -47.09 1.55
C ASN A 39 -10.28 -46.19 0.40
N PHE A 40 -10.93 -46.24 -0.78
CA PHE A 40 -10.56 -45.38 -1.91
C PHE A 40 -10.85 -43.89 -1.64
N LEU A 41 -11.90 -43.58 -0.86
CA LEU A 41 -12.22 -42.21 -0.45
C LEU A 41 -11.30 -41.73 0.66
N ARG A 42 -10.91 -42.61 1.60
CA ARG A 42 -9.96 -42.27 2.67
C ARG A 42 -8.64 -41.73 2.12
N ARG A 43 -8.11 -42.37 1.06
CA ARG A 43 -6.91 -41.89 0.39
C ARG A 43 -7.09 -40.47 -0.17
N ARG A 44 -8.21 -40.18 -0.84
CA ARG A 44 -8.49 -38.84 -1.38
C ARG A 44 -8.64 -37.78 -0.28
N ILE A 45 -9.28 -38.13 0.83
CA ILE A 45 -9.43 -37.27 2.00
C ILE A 45 -8.06 -36.93 2.59
N ASN A 46 -7.19 -37.92 2.76
CA ASN A 46 -5.82 -37.68 3.24
C ASN A 46 -5.02 -36.81 2.27
N THR A 47 -5.19 -36.98 0.95
CA THR A 47 -4.57 -36.08 -0.03
C THR A 47 -5.07 -34.65 0.10
N LEU A 48 -6.37 -34.45 0.33
CA LEU A 48 -6.92 -33.12 0.58
C LEU A 48 -6.36 -32.50 1.88
N ALA A 49 -6.27 -33.28 2.96
CA ALA A 49 -5.65 -32.82 4.20
C ALA A 49 -4.21 -32.32 3.97
N ALA A 50 -3.41 -33.10 3.23
CA ALA A 50 -2.04 -32.73 2.88
C ALA A 50 -1.96 -31.48 2.00
N LEU A 51 -2.91 -31.27 1.08
CA LEU A 51 -2.98 -30.05 0.26
C LEU A 51 -3.32 -28.81 1.10
N PHE A 52 -4.22 -28.95 2.08
CA PHE A 52 -4.58 -27.87 2.99
C PHE A 52 -3.40 -27.51 3.89
N GLU A 53 -2.69 -28.51 4.42
CA GLU A 53 -1.46 -28.29 5.18
C GLU A 53 -0.38 -27.58 4.35
N LEU A 54 -0.19 -28.01 3.09
CA LEU A 54 0.73 -27.35 2.17
C LEU A 54 0.34 -25.88 1.96
N ALA A 55 -0.94 -25.61 1.66
CA ALA A 55 -1.42 -24.25 1.45
C ALA A 55 -1.17 -23.36 2.68
N ASP A 56 -1.49 -23.85 3.88
CA ASP A 56 -1.27 -23.12 5.14
C ASP A 56 0.20 -22.76 5.36
N ARG A 57 1.11 -23.70 5.04
CA ARG A 57 2.55 -23.45 5.06
C ARG A 57 2.97 -22.39 4.05
N GLU A 58 2.54 -22.49 2.79
CA GLU A 58 2.92 -21.51 1.76
C GLU A 58 2.41 -20.10 2.10
N PHE A 59 1.19 -19.96 2.63
CA PHE A 59 0.70 -18.66 3.09
C PHE A 59 1.54 -18.09 4.23
N LYS A 60 1.96 -18.94 5.18
CA LYS A 60 2.85 -18.52 6.26
C LYS A 60 4.20 -18.03 5.73
N GLU A 61 4.82 -18.78 4.82
CA GLU A 61 6.10 -18.41 4.22
C GLU A 61 6.02 -17.11 3.42
N ILE A 62 4.97 -16.93 2.60
CA ILE A 62 4.73 -15.67 1.87
C ILE A 62 4.62 -14.51 2.85
N ARG A 63 3.85 -14.67 3.93
CA ARG A 63 3.69 -13.61 4.95
C ARG A 63 5.03 -13.27 5.60
N LEU A 64 5.80 -14.27 6.03
CA LEU A 64 7.10 -14.06 6.66
C LEU A 64 8.10 -13.40 5.70
N ALA A 65 8.16 -13.85 4.45
CA ALA A 65 9.02 -13.26 3.44
C ALA A 65 8.63 -11.80 3.16
N THR A 66 7.33 -11.52 3.06
CA THR A 66 6.82 -10.16 2.87
C THR A 66 7.16 -9.26 4.06
N GLU A 67 6.95 -9.74 5.29
CA GLU A 67 7.32 -9.02 6.52
C GLU A 67 8.83 -8.74 6.58
N ALA A 68 9.67 -9.71 6.22
CA ALA A 68 11.12 -9.56 6.19
C ALA A 68 11.58 -8.52 5.15
N GLU A 69 10.99 -8.52 3.95
CA GLU A 69 11.29 -7.51 2.91
C GLU A 69 10.85 -6.10 3.35
N ILE A 70 9.69 -5.98 4.01
CA ILE A 70 9.22 -4.71 4.58
C ILE A 70 10.15 -4.22 5.70
N GLU A 71 10.59 -5.11 6.60
CA GLU A 71 11.53 -4.77 7.67
C GLU A 71 12.90 -4.36 7.13
N LYS A 72 13.42 -5.09 6.14
CA LYS A 72 14.67 -4.77 5.47
C LYS A 72 14.60 -3.40 4.80
N ALA A 73 13.50 -3.11 4.11
CA ALA A 73 13.26 -1.79 3.55
C ALA A 73 13.27 -0.70 4.64
N LYS A 74 12.64 -0.93 5.80
CA LYS A 74 12.64 0.02 6.92
C LYS A 74 14.03 0.20 7.56
N SER A 75 14.81 -0.88 7.72
CA SER A 75 16.13 -0.85 8.37
C SER A 75 17.21 -0.21 7.49
N GLU A 76 17.18 -0.48 6.18
CA GLU A 76 18.07 0.21 5.21
C GLU A 76 17.79 1.72 5.16
N GLU A 77 16.63 2.15 5.64
CA GLU A 77 16.21 3.55 5.65
C GLU A 77 16.36 4.25 7.01
N THR A 78 16.63 3.53 8.11
CA THR A 78 16.83 4.13 9.44
C THR A 78 18.27 4.58 9.67
N GLU A 79 19.25 3.93 9.03
CA GLU A 79 20.66 4.40 9.03
C GLU A 79 20.85 5.73 8.29
N ASP A 80 19.91 6.14 7.42
CA ASP A 80 19.92 7.44 6.72
C ASP A 80 19.41 8.62 7.57
N SER A 81 18.94 8.38 8.81
CA SER A 81 18.36 9.43 9.68
C SER A 81 19.28 9.91 10.81
N HIS A 82 20.46 9.32 10.98
CA HIS A 82 21.45 9.77 11.97
C HIS A 82 22.82 10.06 11.33
N THR A 83 22.96 11.23 10.69
CA THR A 83 24.09 12.17 10.92
C THR A 83 23.92 13.41 10.03
N LEU A 84 23.57 14.54 10.64
CA LEU A 84 24.00 15.85 10.17
C LEU A 84 24.57 16.62 11.37
N PRO A 85 25.89 16.54 11.62
CA PRO A 85 26.65 17.70 12.02
C PRO A 85 27.12 18.40 10.74
N GLU A 86 26.76 19.67 10.62
CA GLU A 86 27.18 20.55 9.54
C GLU A 86 28.71 20.52 9.33
N GLY A 87 29.11 20.45 8.05
CA GLY A 87 30.46 20.83 7.63
C GLY A 87 31.45 19.68 7.45
N GLN A 88 31.26 18.87 6.41
CA GLN A 88 32.38 18.29 5.66
C GLN A 88 31.89 17.78 4.29
N VAL A 89 32.49 18.32 3.22
CA VAL A 89 32.25 17.92 1.84
C VAL A 89 32.91 16.55 1.64
N GLY A 90 32.12 15.49 1.79
CA GLY A 90 32.46 14.10 1.46
C GLY A 90 31.39 13.51 0.54
N PRO A 91 31.70 12.49 -0.26
CA PRO A 91 30.88 12.09 -1.40
C PRO A 91 29.49 11.68 -0.95
N THR A 92 28.48 12.41 -1.44
CA THR A 92 27.05 12.14 -1.28
C THR A 92 26.78 10.67 -1.63
N LYS A 93 26.63 9.82 -0.62
CA LYS A 93 26.38 8.40 -0.80
C LYS A 93 24.95 8.28 -1.33
N LEU A 94 24.85 7.99 -2.63
CA LEU A 94 23.62 7.89 -3.40
C LEU A 94 22.56 7.05 -2.68
N LEU A 95 21.37 7.63 -2.51
CA LEU A 95 20.12 6.90 -2.33
C LEU A 95 20.12 5.74 -3.34
N LYS A 96 19.93 4.49 -2.89
CA LYS A 96 19.78 3.37 -3.84
C LYS A 96 18.58 3.67 -4.74
N ASN A 97 18.86 4.02 -6.00
CA ASN A 97 17.93 4.30 -7.09
C ASN A 97 17.11 3.05 -7.50
N GLY A 98 16.33 2.50 -6.57
CA GLY A 98 15.38 1.44 -6.86
C GLY A 98 14.23 1.99 -7.70
N ARG A 99 13.73 1.18 -8.63
CA ARG A 99 12.49 1.45 -9.36
C ARG A 99 11.35 1.76 -8.39
N LEU A 100 10.45 2.63 -8.81
CA LEU A 100 9.25 2.92 -8.03
C LEU A 100 8.40 1.64 -7.89
N ASN A 101 7.96 1.38 -6.66
CA ASN A 101 7.01 0.32 -6.33
C ASN A 101 6.05 0.85 -5.25
N ALA A 102 4.97 0.11 -4.98
CA ALA A 102 3.89 0.57 -4.09
C ALA A 102 4.41 1.02 -2.71
N PHE A 103 5.37 0.29 -2.13
CA PHE A 103 6.01 0.66 -0.86
C PHE A 103 6.78 1.99 -0.96
N GLY A 104 7.59 2.16 -2.00
CA GLY A 104 8.35 3.39 -2.23
C GLY A 104 7.44 4.60 -2.48
N PHE A 105 6.41 4.41 -3.31
CA PHE A 105 5.36 5.41 -3.54
C PHE A 105 4.67 5.79 -2.23
N LEU A 106 4.16 4.81 -1.48
CA LEU A 106 3.40 5.03 -0.24
C LEU A 106 4.23 5.79 0.80
N LYS A 107 5.51 5.45 0.94
CA LYS A 107 6.42 6.13 1.86
C LYS A 107 6.58 7.61 1.49
N ILE A 108 6.82 7.91 0.22
CA ILE A 108 6.98 9.28 -0.27
C ILE A 108 5.66 10.03 -0.12
N ALA A 109 4.54 9.44 -0.54
CA ALA A 109 3.21 10.04 -0.42
C ALA A 109 2.85 10.40 1.03
N LYS A 110 3.11 9.51 1.99
CA LYS A 110 2.89 9.76 3.43
C LYS A 110 3.72 10.93 3.98
N HIS A 111 4.86 11.25 3.37
CA HIS A 111 5.64 12.42 3.76
C HIS A 111 4.91 13.74 3.46
N PHE A 112 4.26 13.81 2.28
CA PHE A 112 3.51 14.99 1.82
C PHE A 112 2.07 15.05 2.34
N PHE A 113 1.47 13.90 2.65
CA PHE A 113 0.06 13.76 3.05
C PHE A 113 -0.08 12.99 4.37
N LYS A 114 0.38 13.59 5.47
CA LYS A 114 0.44 12.93 6.79
C LYS A 114 -0.91 12.55 7.38
N ASP A 115 -1.94 13.34 7.07
CA ASP A 115 -3.29 13.18 7.62
C ASP A 115 -4.21 12.30 6.75
N TYR A 116 -3.66 11.68 5.69
CA TYR A 116 -4.43 10.85 4.77
C TYR A 116 -4.09 9.37 4.92
N GLU A 117 -5.12 8.55 5.10
CA GLU A 117 -5.00 7.10 5.12
C GLU A 117 -5.11 6.54 3.69
N PHE A 118 -4.01 6.00 3.19
CA PHE A 118 -3.94 5.38 1.87
C PHE A 118 -4.42 3.93 1.94
N GLU A 119 -5.37 3.56 1.08
CA GLU A 119 -5.84 2.18 0.92
C GLU A 119 -4.89 1.37 0.03
N ASP A 120 -4.39 0.23 0.53
CA ASP A 120 -3.35 -0.58 -0.12
C ASP A 120 -3.64 -0.87 -1.61
N PHE A 121 -4.84 -1.34 -1.94
CA PHE A 121 -5.19 -1.67 -3.32
C PHE A 121 -5.22 -0.45 -4.26
N LYS A 122 -5.50 0.76 -3.74
CA LYS A 122 -5.44 2.01 -4.53
C LYS A 122 -3.99 2.44 -4.74
N VAL A 123 -3.13 2.23 -3.74
CA VAL A 123 -1.69 2.50 -3.80
C VAL A 123 -1.05 1.64 -4.88
N ASP A 124 -1.36 0.34 -4.88
CA ASP A 124 -0.84 -0.61 -5.87
C ASP A 124 -1.25 -0.19 -7.29
N GLY A 125 -2.56 -0.07 -7.54
CA GLY A 125 -3.07 0.30 -8.88
C GLY A 125 -2.56 1.65 -9.37
N PHE A 126 -2.49 2.66 -8.48
CA PHE A 126 -1.96 3.97 -8.87
C PHE A 126 -0.46 3.95 -9.15
N THR A 127 0.31 3.13 -8.44
CA THR A 127 1.74 2.98 -8.72
C THR A 127 1.96 2.29 -10.05
N GLU A 128 1.15 1.28 -10.39
CA GLU A 128 1.16 0.63 -11.69
C GLU A 128 0.83 1.61 -12.83
N GLU A 129 -0.13 2.52 -12.64
CA GLU A 129 -0.42 3.60 -13.61
C GLU A 129 0.83 4.45 -13.91
N ILE A 130 1.59 4.82 -12.87
CA ILE A 130 2.81 5.64 -13.02
C ILE A 130 3.89 4.85 -13.78
N VAL A 131 4.14 3.62 -13.36
CA VAL A 131 5.17 2.75 -13.97
C VAL A 131 4.79 2.36 -15.40
N ALA A 132 3.49 2.28 -15.74
CA ALA A 132 3.05 2.03 -17.10
C ALA A 132 3.41 3.17 -18.08
N ILE A 133 3.41 4.42 -17.60
CA ILE A 133 3.81 5.60 -18.39
C ILE A 133 5.33 5.74 -18.42
N GLU A 134 5.98 5.58 -17.27
CA GLU A 134 7.42 5.75 -17.13
C GLU A 134 8.01 4.51 -16.46
N PRO A 135 8.31 3.44 -17.22
CA PRO A 135 8.78 2.18 -16.65
C PRO A 135 10.03 2.36 -15.79
N GLU A 136 10.97 3.18 -16.25
CA GLU A 136 12.26 3.38 -15.58
C GLU A 136 12.22 4.36 -14.41
N ILE A 137 11.05 4.87 -14.02
CA ILE A 137 10.93 5.82 -12.91
C ILE A 137 11.47 5.22 -11.61
N THR A 138 12.37 5.95 -10.96
CA THR A 138 12.91 5.57 -9.65
C THR A 138 12.16 6.27 -8.52
N ARG A 139 12.38 5.78 -7.30
CA ARG A 139 11.88 6.45 -6.08
C ARG A 139 12.42 7.88 -5.96
N THR A 140 13.67 8.09 -6.38
CA THR A 140 14.33 9.40 -6.36
C THR A 140 13.63 10.35 -7.32
N ASP A 141 13.41 9.92 -8.57
CA ASP A 141 12.73 10.74 -9.58
C ASP A 141 11.33 11.15 -9.11
N PHE A 142 10.54 10.19 -8.61
CA PHE A 142 9.20 10.49 -8.09
C PHE A 142 9.23 11.50 -6.93
N ASN A 143 10.17 11.37 -6.00
CA ASN A 143 10.32 12.32 -4.89
C ASN A 143 10.73 13.72 -5.39
N GLU A 144 11.61 13.80 -6.38
CA GLU A 144 12.03 15.06 -6.99
C GLU A 144 10.87 15.74 -7.72
N TYR A 145 10.08 14.98 -8.50
CA TYR A 145 8.86 15.49 -9.15
C TYR A 145 7.88 16.06 -8.12
N MET A 146 7.66 15.35 -7.01
CA MET A 146 6.80 15.82 -5.93
C MET A 146 7.34 17.10 -5.29
N LYS A 147 8.63 17.15 -4.93
CA LYS A 147 9.24 18.36 -4.33
C LYS A 147 9.17 19.57 -5.25
N ALA A 148 9.38 19.38 -6.55
CA ALA A 148 9.38 20.46 -7.53
C ALA A 148 7.98 21.08 -7.72
N THR A 149 6.93 20.28 -7.63
CA THR A 149 5.58 20.69 -8.08
C THR A 149 4.55 20.85 -6.95
N ILE A 150 4.73 20.20 -5.80
CA ILE A 150 3.70 20.13 -4.73
C ILE A 150 3.26 21.50 -4.24
N SER A 151 4.16 22.46 -4.10
CA SER A 151 3.83 23.81 -3.61
C SER A 151 2.87 24.52 -4.55
N LYS A 152 3.10 24.44 -5.87
CA LYS A 152 2.26 25.07 -6.89
C LYS A 152 0.89 24.38 -6.98
N VAL A 153 0.88 23.04 -6.93
CA VAL A 153 -0.38 22.28 -6.95
C VAL A 153 -1.20 22.51 -5.68
N LYS A 154 -0.56 22.73 -4.52
CA LYS A 154 -1.25 23.12 -3.28
C LYS A 154 -1.90 24.50 -3.37
N GLN A 155 -1.28 25.45 -4.07
CA GLN A 155 -1.92 26.75 -4.35
C GLN A 155 -3.14 26.57 -5.25
N TYR A 156 -3.03 25.73 -6.28
CA TYR A 156 -4.18 25.39 -7.12
C TYR A 156 -5.29 24.71 -6.32
N GLN A 157 -4.96 23.81 -5.40
CA GLN A 157 -5.94 23.18 -4.50
C GLN A 157 -6.73 24.23 -3.72
N ILE A 158 -6.05 25.21 -3.11
CA ILE A 158 -6.70 26.30 -2.35
C ILE A 158 -7.61 27.11 -3.27
N TYR A 159 -7.15 27.45 -4.48
CA TYR A 159 -7.97 28.15 -5.47
C TYR A 159 -9.21 27.32 -5.85
N PHE A 160 -9.04 26.05 -6.18
CA PHE A 160 -10.12 25.15 -6.56
C PHE A 160 -11.19 25.05 -5.46
N GLU A 161 -10.76 24.88 -4.21
CA GLU A 161 -11.64 24.83 -3.03
C GLU A 161 -12.33 26.16 -2.75
N SER A 162 -11.75 27.29 -3.17
CA SER A 162 -12.37 28.62 -3.03
C SER A 162 -13.45 28.93 -4.07
N GLN A 163 -13.43 28.24 -5.21
CA GLN A 163 -14.35 28.46 -6.33
C GLN A 163 -15.58 27.53 -6.30
N GLY A 164 -15.52 26.41 -5.57
CA GLY A 164 -16.62 25.46 -5.48
C GLY A 164 -17.71 25.88 -4.48
N GLU A 165 -18.99 25.74 -4.86
CA GLU A 165 -20.11 25.79 -3.90
C GLU A 165 -20.13 24.55 -2.97
N SER A 166 -19.42 23.47 -3.35
CA SER A 166 -19.28 22.22 -2.62
C SER A 166 -17.93 22.12 -1.89
N LYS A 167 -17.91 21.44 -0.72
CA LYS A 167 -16.70 21.10 0.05
C LYS A 167 -15.84 20.00 -0.62
N GLU A 168 -15.73 19.99 -1.94
CA GLU A 168 -14.94 18.98 -2.65
C GLU A 168 -13.45 19.37 -2.61
N SER A 169 -12.71 18.72 -1.70
CA SER A 169 -11.26 18.84 -1.63
C SER A 169 -10.60 17.85 -2.59
N LEU A 170 -9.52 18.27 -3.25
CA LEU A 170 -8.74 17.37 -4.09
C LEU A 170 -8.10 16.29 -3.22
N ASN A 171 -8.48 15.03 -3.45
CA ASN A 171 -7.84 13.92 -2.76
C ASN A 171 -6.34 13.84 -3.12
N PRO A 172 -5.49 13.22 -2.26
CA PRO A 172 -4.05 13.15 -2.51
C PRO A 172 -3.64 12.50 -3.83
N PHE A 173 -4.37 11.50 -4.31
CA PHE A 173 -4.09 10.90 -5.63
C PHE A 173 -4.30 11.91 -6.76
N THR A 174 -5.35 12.73 -6.69
CA THR A 174 -5.60 13.81 -7.64
C THR A 174 -4.51 14.88 -7.57
N ILE A 175 -4.06 15.25 -6.36
CA ILE A 175 -2.94 16.19 -6.19
C ILE A 175 -1.67 15.62 -6.83
N ILE A 176 -1.34 14.35 -6.56
CA ILE A 176 -0.15 13.70 -7.14
C ILE A 176 -0.26 13.64 -8.67
N ARG A 177 -1.44 13.39 -9.24
CA ARG A 177 -1.66 13.44 -10.70
C ARG A 177 -1.33 14.82 -11.28
N HIS A 178 -1.74 15.90 -10.61
CA HIS A 178 -1.40 17.25 -11.03
C HIS A 178 0.10 17.54 -10.85
N CYS A 179 0.75 17.03 -9.81
CA CYS A 179 2.20 17.13 -9.63
C CYS A 179 2.96 16.47 -10.78
N LEU A 180 2.60 15.23 -11.13
CA LEU A 180 3.22 14.50 -12.25
C LEU A 180 2.97 15.21 -13.59
N TYR A 181 1.74 15.67 -13.83
CA TYR A 181 1.39 16.45 -15.00
C TYR A 181 2.19 17.76 -15.12
N LEU A 182 2.34 18.50 -14.01
CA LEU A 182 3.09 19.76 -14.02
C LEU A 182 4.59 19.55 -14.29
N ASN A 183 5.14 18.40 -13.88
CA ASN A 183 6.53 18.06 -14.12
C ASN A 183 6.80 17.75 -15.61
N ASP A 184 5.91 17.01 -16.26
CA ASP A 184 5.99 16.72 -17.70
C ASP A 184 4.56 16.58 -18.28
N LYS A 185 4.09 17.66 -18.91
CA LYS A 185 2.73 17.78 -19.43
C LYS A 185 2.44 16.84 -20.60
N GLU A 186 3.46 16.46 -21.37
CA GLU A 186 3.29 15.53 -22.49
C GLU A 186 3.20 14.10 -21.97
N LYS A 187 4.17 13.70 -21.14
CA LYS A 187 4.27 12.34 -20.60
C LYS A 187 3.06 11.96 -19.74
N TYR A 188 2.62 12.85 -18.86
CA TYR A 188 1.54 12.58 -17.91
C TYR A 188 0.19 13.18 -18.35
N SER A 189 0.00 13.51 -19.63
CA SER A 189 -1.26 14.07 -20.14
C SER A 189 -2.49 13.18 -19.88
N SER A 190 -2.31 11.85 -19.87
CA SER A 190 -3.42 10.90 -19.61
C SER A 190 -3.80 10.79 -18.14
N PHE A 191 -2.99 11.32 -17.20
CA PHE A 191 -3.28 11.26 -15.77
C PHE A 191 -4.42 12.18 -15.35
N LEU A 192 -4.76 13.17 -16.17
CA LEU A 192 -5.83 14.13 -15.91
C LEU A 192 -6.85 14.08 -17.04
N THR A 193 -8.13 14.23 -16.67
CA THR A 193 -9.20 14.41 -17.65
C THR A 193 -8.98 15.71 -18.43
N ASN A 194 -9.50 15.83 -19.65
CA ASN A 194 -9.36 17.06 -20.44
C ASN A 194 -9.90 18.29 -19.67
N VAL A 195 -11.02 18.14 -18.97
CA VAL A 195 -11.60 19.21 -18.15
C VAL A 195 -10.65 19.64 -17.03
N SER A 196 -10.07 18.68 -16.30
CA SER A 196 -9.11 18.96 -15.22
C SER A 196 -7.83 19.62 -15.74
N LYS A 197 -7.32 19.19 -16.90
CA LYS A 197 -6.15 19.78 -17.55
C LYS A 197 -6.40 21.21 -17.96
N GLU A 198 -7.48 21.46 -18.71
CA GLU A 198 -7.82 22.80 -19.19
C GLU A 198 -8.02 23.78 -18.02
N ALA A 199 -8.71 23.35 -16.96
CA ALA A 199 -8.89 24.18 -15.76
C ALA A 199 -7.55 24.50 -15.08
N PHE A 200 -6.67 23.50 -14.93
CA PHE A 200 -5.38 23.69 -14.28
C PHE A 200 -4.42 24.52 -15.13
N ASP A 201 -4.32 24.27 -16.44
CA ASP A 201 -3.49 25.06 -17.36
C ASP A 201 -3.94 26.51 -17.46
N LYS A 202 -5.26 26.74 -17.48
CA LYS A 202 -5.80 28.10 -17.41
C LYS A 202 -5.35 28.79 -16.13
N TRP A 203 -5.53 28.15 -14.98
CA TRP A 203 -5.08 28.70 -13.70
C TRP A 203 -3.57 28.96 -13.68
N LEU A 204 -2.75 28.06 -14.21
CA LEU A 204 -1.30 28.24 -14.32
C LEU A 204 -0.97 29.50 -15.14
N SER A 205 -1.58 29.69 -16.31
CA SER A 205 -1.33 30.86 -17.15
C SER A 205 -1.71 32.19 -16.51
N GLU A 206 -2.67 32.19 -15.59
CA GLU A 206 -3.09 33.38 -14.82
C GLU A 206 -2.21 33.63 -13.58
N ASN A 207 -1.47 32.63 -13.11
CA ASN A 207 -0.75 32.64 -11.82
C ASN A 207 0.75 32.30 -11.94
N ASP A 208 1.31 32.17 -13.14
CA ASP A 208 2.74 31.99 -13.43
C ASP A 208 3.48 33.34 -13.55
N GLY A 209 3.34 34.17 -12.50
CA GLY A 209 4.08 35.43 -12.30
C GLY A 209 4.94 35.39 -11.05
#